data_AF-A0A7D4TIS8-F1
#
_entry.id   AF-A0A7D4TIS8-F1
#
_cell.length_a   1.000
_cell.length_b   1.000
_cell.length_c   1.000
_cell.angle_alpha   90.00
_cell.angle_beta   90.00
_cell.angle_gamma   90.00
#
_symmetry.space_group_name_H-M   'P 1'
#
loop_
_entity.id
_entity.type
_entity.pdbx_description
1 polymer ?
#
loop_
_entity_poly.entity_id
_entity_poly.type
_entity_poly.pdbx_seq_one_letter_code
_entity_poly.pdbx_strand_id
1 'polypeptide(L)'
;MAQSFDRFELVRKGYEPAAVEQQLRQLNLELARLNELSSDLQNQLKNTRAQLAESESALAAAKNPNFAALGAKAANILSSAQQIAAELEIDAKSLSAKLTGEAKTEAQEILESAQANYGSVVADGKRRAQRKISTAEIEAGQIRAKAETEAAEIIKRAEKEAARIRGSVATEVAAIRTLAKREIAKTEADLVSKYAAKENLLLAETLTGAELLTDKQVSQLEAVIAERRAEAEEQYLTKHQQAVAATEQYLASATSDLQELTQTAANLRFEIETLELEASMTQRRIIQEARDKADALVLAAEIESRELVGSAGERAKALKASAEEKLVILQNQAAAVELYLQNLRSLVTEGLLDRDVDGAKN
;
A
#
# COMPACT_ATOMS: atom_id res chain seq x y z
N MET A 1 -58.15 45.11 46.56
CA MET A 1 -58.19 45.06 45.09
C MET A 1 -58.39 43.61 44.68
N ALA A 2 -59.50 43.26 44.04
CA ALA A 2 -59.72 41.91 43.55
C ALA A 2 -58.74 41.66 42.38
N GLN A 3 -57.75 40.79 42.58
CA GLN A 3 -56.88 40.35 41.49
C GLN A 3 -57.74 39.50 40.55
N SER A 4 -57.97 39.98 39.33
CA SER A 4 -58.64 39.21 38.28
C SER A 4 -57.78 38.00 37.93
N PHE A 5 -58.25 36.80 38.26
CA PHE A 5 -57.62 35.54 37.88
C PHE A 5 -58.00 35.16 36.44
N ASP A 6 -57.62 35.99 35.48
CA ASP A 6 -57.73 35.64 34.06
C ASP A 6 -56.31 35.42 33.52
N ARG A 7 -55.72 34.28 33.87
CA ARG A 7 -54.35 33.89 33.47
C ARG A 7 -54.28 33.15 32.14
N PHE A 8 -55.43 32.87 31.53
CA PHE A 8 -55.54 32.04 30.33
C PHE A 8 -56.55 32.66 29.38
N GLU A 9 -56.17 32.87 28.12
CA GLU A 9 -57.11 33.34 27.09
C GLU A 9 -58.08 32.21 26.71
N LEU A 10 -59.37 32.55 26.56
CA LEU A 10 -60.39 31.61 26.07
C LEU A 10 -60.41 31.59 24.54
N VAL A 11 -60.09 30.44 23.97
CA VAL A 11 -60.32 30.13 22.55
C VAL A 11 -61.74 29.56 22.40
N ARG A 12 -62.25 29.51 21.17
CA ARG A 12 -63.65 29.19 20.78
C ARG A 12 -64.27 27.94 21.44
N LYS A 13 -63.48 27.04 22.05
CA LYS A 13 -63.90 25.93 22.92
C LYS A 13 -62.89 25.63 24.05
N GLY A 14 -62.54 26.60 24.88
CA GLY A 14 -61.78 26.39 26.13
C GLY A 14 -60.47 27.17 26.21
N TYR A 15 -59.66 26.89 27.25
CA TYR A 15 -58.36 27.53 27.45
C TYR A 15 -57.33 27.05 26.44
N GLU A 16 -56.42 27.93 26.04
CA GLU A 16 -55.31 27.57 25.15
C GLU A 16 -54.38 26.54 25.81
N PRO A 17 -54.24 25.32 25.24
CA PRO A 17 -53.46 24.25 25.87
C PRO A 17 -51.98 24.62 26.11
N ALA A 18 -51.36 25.37 25.19
CA ALA A 18 -49.96 25.77 25.29
C ALA A 18 -49.70 26.75 26.46
N ALA A 19 -50.59 27.72 26.66
CA ALA A 19 -50.52 28.67 27.77
C ALA A 19 -50.77 27.98 29.13
N VAL A 20 -51.72 27.05 29.17
CA VAL A 20 -51.99 26.22 30.37
C VAL A 20 -50.78 25.34 30.70
N GLU A 21 -50.18 24.68 29.71
CA GLU A 21 -49.02 23.83 29.93
C GLU A 21 -47.79 24.63 30.39
N GLN A 22 -47.59 25.84 29.85
CA GLN A 22 -46.53 26.75 30.31
C GLN A 22 -46.72 27.15 31.77
N GLN A 23 -47.94 27.47 32.20
CA GLN A 23 -48.24 27.77 33.59
C GLN A 23 -48.11 26.56 34.50
N LEU A 24 -48.54 25.37 34.07
CA LEU A 24 -48.32 24.13 34.82
C LEU A 24 -46.82 23.84 35.00
N ARG A 25 -46.01 24.08 33.97
CA ARG A 25 -44.54 23.98 34.08
C ARG A 25 -43.98 24.99 35.08
N GLN A 26 -44.42 26.25 35.05
CA GLN A 26 -44.00 27.27 36.03
C GLN A 26 -44.43 26.89 37.45
N LEU A 27 -45.66 26.44 37.65
CA LEU A 27 -46.15 25.98 38.96
C LEU A 27 -45.37 24.77 39.46
N ASN A 28 -45.04 23.82 38.57
CA ASN A 28 -44.24 22.65 38.93
C ASN A 28 -42.81 23.04 39.32
N LEU A 29 -42.21 24.03 38.64
CA LEU A 29 -40.91 24.59 39.03
C LEU A 29 -40.98 25.31 40.37
N GLU A 30 -42.03 26.09 40.63
CA GLU A 30 -42.25 26.75 41.92
C GLU A 30 -42.49 25.74 43.04
N LEU A 31 -43.25 24.66 42.80
CA LEU A 31 -43.45 23.56 43.74
C LEU A 31 -42.15 22.83 44.02
N ALA A 32 -41.34 22.55 43.00
CA ALA A 32 -40.02 21.95 43.18
C ALA A 32 -39.13 22.84 44.04
N ARG A 33 -39.10 24.14 43.77
CA ARG A 33 -38.34 25.13 44.56
C ARG A 33 -38.84 25.24 46.00
N LEU A 34 -40.15 25.23 46.22
CA LEU A 34 -40.74 25.25 47.57
C LEU A 34 -40.44 23.97 48.34
N ASN A 35 -40.45 22.81 47.68
CA ASN A 35 -40.06 21.55 48.28
C ASN A 35 -38.57 21.53 48.64
N GLU A 36 -37.70 22.05 47.78
CA GLU A 36 -36.26 22.19 48.05
C GLU A 36 -36.02 23.12 49.25
N LEU A 37 -36.66 24.29 49.28
CA LEU A 37 -36.58 25.22 50.40
C LEU A 37 -37.16 24.64 51.70
N SER A 38 -38.26 23.89 51.63
CA SER A 38 -38.82 23.19 52.78
C SER A 38 -37.87 22.11 53.29
N SER A 39 -37.22 21.36 52.40
CA SER A 39 -36.21 20.37 52.76
C SER A 39 -34.99 21.03 53.40
N ASP A 40 -34.52 22.15 52.86
CA ASP A 40 -33.40 22.90 53.40
C ASP A 40 -33.73 23.47 54.79
N LEU A 41 -34.91 24.07 54.96
CA LEU A 41 -35.39 24.54 56.25
C LEU A 41 -35.54 23.39 57.27
N GLN A 42 -35.99 22.21 56.85
CA GLN A 42 -36.04 21.03 57.72
C GLN A 42 -34.65 20.58 58.16
N ASN A 43 -33.66 20.62 57.27
CA ASN A 43 -32.26 20.32 57.59
C ASN A 43 -31.67 21.36 58.55
N GLN A 44 -31.90 22.65 58.29
CA GLN A 44 -31.48 23.73 59.18
C GLN A 44 -32.14 23.64 60.56
N LEU A 45 -33.43 23.31 60.63
CA LEU A 45 -34.17 23.10 61.87
C LEU A 45 -33.60 21.90 62.66
N LYS A 46 -33.25 20.82 61.98
CA LYS A 46 -32.59 19.65 62.59
C LYS A 46 -31.22 20.02 63.15
N ASN A 47 -30.41 20.77 62.39
CA ASN A 47 -29.07 21.20 62.80
C ASN A 47 -29.12 22.16 64.00
N THR A 48 -29.99 23.16 63.96
CA THR A 48 -30.17 24.12 65.06
C THR A 48 -30.69 23.46 66.33
N ARG A 49 -31.60 22.49 66.23
CA ARG A 49 -32.03 21.69 67.37
C ARG A 49 -30.91 20.84 67.95
N ALA A 50 -30.07 20.24 67.11
CA ALA A 50 -28.90 19.48 67.57
C ALA A 50 -27.91 20.40 68.31
N GLN A 51 -27.62 21.59 67.78
CA GLN A 51 -26.78 22.59 68.44
C GLN A 51 -27.37 23.10 69.76
N LEU A 52 -28.69 23.29 69.83
CA LEU A 52 -29.37 23.70 71.06
C LEU A 52 -29.24 22.61 72.13
N ALA A 53 -29.51 21.36 71.78
CA ALA A 53 -29.36 20.23 72.70
C ALA A 53 -27.91 20.06 73.19
N GLU A 54 -26.93 20.27 72.30
CA GLU A 54 -25.51 20.26 72.66
C GLU A 54 -25.15 21.40 73.62
N SER A 55 -25.63 22.63 73.35
CA SER A 55 -25.45 23.79 74.21
C SER A 55 -26.08 23.59 75.59
N GLU A 56 -27.31 23.08 75.65
CA GLU A 56 -28.01 22.80 76.91
C GLU A 56 -27.28 21.73 77.72
N SER A 57 -26.79 20.67 77.06
CA SER A 57 -25.96 19.64 77.69
C SER A 57 -24.63 20.19 78.20
N ALA A 58 -23.96 21.07 77.44
CA ALA A 58 -22.72 21.71 77.84
C ALA A 58 -22.93 22.65 79.05
N LEU A 59 -24.04 23.39 79.06
CA LEU A 59 -24.42 24.27 80.17
C LEU A 59 -24.76 23.48 81.44
N ALA A 60 -25.44 22.34 81.31
CA ALA A 60 -25.73 21.44 82.42
C ALA A 60 -24.45 20.82 83.00
N ALA A 61 -23.51 20.41 82.14
CA ALA A 61 -22.21 19.88 82.55
C ALA A 61 -21.31 20.95 83.22
N ALA A 62 -21.38 22.21 82.78
CA ALA A 62 -20.66 23.31 83.41
C ALA A 62 -21.20 23.69 84.80
N LYS A 63 -22.51 23.50 85.04
CA LYS A 63 -23.15 23.76 86.35
C LYS A 63 -22.88 22.68 87.39
N ASN A 64 -22.65 21.43 86.98
CA ASN A 64 -22.29 20.31 87.85
C ASN A 64 -21.24 19.42 87.14
N PRO A 65 -19.93 19.64 87.36
CA PRO A 65 -18.90 18.80 86.74
C PRO A 65 -18.98 17.37 87.29
N ASN A 66 -19.65 16.48 86.54
CA ASN A 66 -19.79 15.06 86.84
C ASN A 66 -18.99 14.23 85.82
N PHE A 67 -18.24 13.23 86.29
CA PHE A 67 -17.48 12.28 85.46
C PHE A 67 -18.35 11.54 84.43
N ALA A 68 -19.66 11.39 84.70
CA ALA A 68 -20.63 10.84 83.75
C ALA A 68 -20.74 11.69 82.45
N ALA A 69 -20.61 13.02 82.53
CA ALA A 69 -20.61 13.91 81.36
C ALA A 69 -19.32 13.76 80.54
N LEU A 70 -18.20 13.44 81.18
CA LEU A 70 -16.93 13.14 80.51
C LEU A 70 -17.01 11.80 79.76
N GLY A 71 -17.65 10.79 80.35
CA GLY A 71 -17.92 9.50 79.71
C GLY A 71 -18.86 9.61 78.51
N ALA A 72 -19.92 10.41 78.61
CA ALA A 72 -20.83 10.67 77.49
C ALA A 72 -20.12 11.41 76.33
N LYS A 73 -19.27 12.40 76.65
CA LYS A 73 -18.46 13.11 75.64
C LYS A 73 -17.43 12.18 74.99
N ALA A 74 -16.77 11.32 75.78
CA ALA A 74 -15.86 10.31 75.26
C ALA A 74 -16.59 9.31 74.35
N ALA A 75 -17.76 8.80 74.74
CA ALA A 75 -18.58 7.89 73.93
C ALA A 75 -18.99 8.53 72.59
N ASN A 76 -19.37 9.81 72.59
CA ASN A 76 -19.69 10.53 71.36
C ASN A 76 -18.47 10.68 70.44
N ILE A 77 -17.31 11.05 70.98
CA ILE A 77 -16.06 11.13 70.19
C ILE A 77 -15.70 9.77 69.60
N LEU A 78 -15.83 8.69 70.39
CA LEU A 78 -15.56 7.33 69.94
C LEU A 78 -16.51 6.90 68.81
N SER A 79 -17.80 7.19 68.95
CA SER A 79 -18.81 6.91 67.92
C SER A 79 -18.53 7.70 66.64
N SER A 80 -18.20 8.99 66.76
CA SER A 80 -17.85 9.82 65.60
C SER A 80 -16.57 9.34 64.93
N ALA A 81 -15.55 8.94 65.69
CA ALA A 81 -14.31 8.40 65.14
C ALA A 81 -14.52 7.06 64.43
N GLN A 82 -15.38 6.18 64.98
CA GLN A 82 -15.74 4.92 64.34
C GLN A 82 -16.52 5.15 63.04
N GLN A 83 -17.42 6.12 63.03
CA GLN A 83 -18.14 6.53 61.82
C GLN A 83 -17.19 7.07 60.74
N ILE A 84 -16.25 7.94 61.13
CA ILE A 84 -15.23 8.48 60.21
C ILE A 84 -14.33 7.37 59.66
N ALA A 85 -13.94 6.39 60.49
CA ALA A 85 -13.13 5.27 60.04
C ALA A 85 -13.87 4.37 59.03
N ALA A 86 -15.15 4.09 59.28
CA ALA A 86 -16.00 3.32 58.35
C ALA A 86 -16.23 4.08 57.03
N GLU A 87 -16.47 5.39 57.11
CA GLU A 87 -16.62 6.26 55.94
C GLU A 87 -15.32 6.31 55.11
N LEU A 88 -14.17 6.46 55.77
CA LEU A 88 -12.86 6.43 55.12
C LEU A 88 -12.58 5.09 54.42
N GLU A 89 -12.99 3.97 55.01
CA GLU A 89 -12.84 2.64 54.38
C GLU A 89 -13.71 2.50 53.12
N ILE A 90 -14.95 3.01 53.17
CA ILE A 90 -15.85 3.02 52.01
C ILE A 90 -15.28 3.91 50.90
N ASP A 91 -14.80 5.11 51.25
CA ASP A 91 -14.18 6.04 50.32
C ASP A 91 -12.91 5.46 49.70
N ALA A 92 -12.07 4.76 50.49
CA ALA A 92 -10.87 4.09 50.01
C ALA A 92 -11.20 2.99 48.99
N LYS A 93 -12.21 2.15 49.27
CA LYS A 93 -12.68 1.11 48.35
C LYS A 93 -13.26 1.72 47.08
N SER A 94 -14.06 2.78 47.21
CA SER A 94 -14.63 3.51 46.09
C SER A 94 -13.55 4.12 45.18
N LEU A 95 -12.56 4.79 45.77
CA LEU A 95 -11.43 5.37 45.05
C LEU A 95 -10.58 4.29 44.36
N SER A 96 -10.30 3.18 45.03
CA SER A 96 -9.56 2.04 44.44
C SER A 96 -10.30 1.43 43.25
N ALA A 97 -11.61 1.22 43.38
CA ALA A 97 -12.46 0.75 42.29
C ALA A 97 -12.48 1.73 41.11
N LYS A 98 -12.55 3.05 41.40
CA LYS A 98 -12.51 4.10 40.38
C LYS A 98 -11.17 4.10 39.63
N LEU A 99 -10.05 4.12 40.34
CA LEU A 99 -8.71 4.09 39.74
C LEU A 99 -8.47 2.83 38.91
N THR A 100 -8.93 1.67 39.39
CA THR A 100 -8.84 0.41 38.65
C THR A 100 -9.71 0.44 37.39
N GLY A 101 -10.91 1.04 37.47
CA GLY A 101 -11.80 1.25 36.34
C GLY A 101 -11.18 2.17 35.29
N GLU A 102 -10.65 3.31 35.70
CA GLU A 102 -9.95 4.28 34.84
C GLU A 102 -8.74 3.64 34.15
N ALA A 103 -7.89 2.92 34.90
CA ALA A 103 -6.73 2.23 34.35
C ALA A 103 -7.12 1.14 33.33
N LYS A 104 -8.24 0.45 33.56
CA LYS A 104 -8.76 -0.56 32.62
C LYS A 104 -9.27 0.10 31.33
N THR A 105 -10.00 1.19 31.44
CA THR A 105 -10.50 1.96 30.29
C THR A 105 -9.34 2.50 29.48
N GLU A 106 -8.36 3.15 30.13
CA GLU A 106 -7.17 3.67 29.45
C GLU A 106 -6.38 2.55 28.74
N ALA A 107 -6.18 1.41 29.40
CA ALA A 107 -5.51 0.26 28.78
C ALA A 107 -6.29 -0.28 27.56
N GLN A 108 -7.63 -0.27 27.62
CA GLN A 108 -8.47 -0.68 26.51
C GLN A 108 -8.41 0.32 25.35
N GLU A 109 -8.48 1.62 25.63
CA GLU A 109 -8.33 2.68 24.62
C GLU A 109 -6.97 2.60 23.92
N ILE A 110 -5.89 2.38 24.68
CA ILE A 110 -4.56 2.20 24.13
C ILE A 110 -4.50 0.96 23.23
N LEU A 111 -5.10 -0.15 23.64
CA LEU A 111 -5.13 -1.38 22.86
C LEU A 111 -5.94 -1.22 21.56
N GLU A 112 -7.10 -0.59 21.62
CA GLU A 112 -7.93 -0.29 20.45
C GLU A 112 -7.20 0.65 19.47
N SER A 113 -6.56 1.71 20.00
CA SER A 113 -5.72 2.62 19.22
C SER A 113 -4.53 1.90 18.58
N ALA A 114 -3.85 1.02 19.34
CA ALA A 114 -2.74 0.20 18.83
C ALA A 114 -3.16 -0.69 17.66
N GLN A 115 -4.32 -1.36 17.81
CA GLN A 115 -4.87 -2.25 16.78
C GLN A 115 -5.30 -1.46 15.54
N ALA A 116 -5.93 -0.30 15.72
CA ALA A 116 -6.33 0.58 14.62
C ALA A 116 -5.10 1.10 13.85
N ASN A 117 -4.07 1.56 14.56
CA ASN A 117 -2.83 2.05 13.97
C ASN A 117 -2.10 0.93 13.22
N TYR A 118 -1.95 -0.25 13.84
CA TYR A 118 -1.37 -1.43 13.18
C TYR A 118 -2.14 -1.80 11.91
N GLY A 119 -3.47 -1.92 12.00
CA GLY A 119 -4.31 -2.25 10.86
C GLY A 119 -4.18 -1.22 9.73
N SER A 120 -4.13 0.07 10.08
CA SER A 120 -3.92 1.17 9.13
C SER A 120 -2.56 1.07 8.43
N VAL A 121 -1.46 0.91 9.19
CA VAL A 121 -0.10 0.82 8.65
C VAL A 121 0.07 -0.41 7.76
N VAL A 122 -0.45 -1.56 8.18
CA VAL A 122 -0.43 -2.80 7.38
C VAL A 122 -1.22 -2.64 6.08
N ALA A 123 -2.42 -2.06 6.15
CA ALA A 123 -3.25 -1.81 4.97
C ALA A 123 -2.57 -0.82 4.01
N ASP A 124 -1.94 0.23 4.54
CA ASP A 124 -1.18 1.21 3.78
C ASP A 124 0.06 0.59 3.12
N GLY A 125 0.82 -0.21 3.86
CA GLY A 125 1.98 -0.95 3.36
C GLY A 125 1.59 -1.87 2.20
N LYS A 126 0.53 -2.66 2.38
CA LYS A 126 -0.01 -3.54 1.32
C LYS A 126 -0.48 -2.76 0.09
N ARG A 127 -1.19 -1.64 0.27
CA ARG A 127 -1.62 -0.77 -0.86
C ARG A 127 -0.43 -0.18 -1.61
N ARG A 128 0.61 0.29 -0.89
CA ARG A 128 1.82 0.84 -1.51
C ARG A 128 2.58 -0.23 -2.28
N ALA A 129 2.74 -1.43 -1.71
CA ALA A 129 3.37 -2.56 -2.38
C ALA A 129 2.60 -2.97 -3.65
N GLN A 130 1.26 -3.10 -3.55
CA GLN A 130 0.42 -3.45 -4.70
C GLN A 130 0.48 -2.42 -5.82
N ARG A 131 0.46 -1.12 -5.48
CA ARG A 131 0.63 -0.05 -6.48
C ARG A 131 1.98 -0.16 -7.18
N LYS A 132 3.06 -0.37 -6.43
CA LYS A 132 4.41 -0.48 -7.01
C LYS A 132 4.55 -1.71 -7.91
N ILE A 133 3.98 -2.85 -7.50
CA ILE A 133 3.92 -4.06 -8.32
C ILE A 133 3.15 -3.79 -9.62
N SER A 134 1.95 -3.22 -9.52
CA SER A 134 1.11 -2.93 -10.68
C SER A 134 1.77 -1.93 -11.65
N THR A 135 2.41 -0.87 -11.14
CA THR A 135 3.17 0.07 -11.99
C THR A 135 4.31 -0.63 -12.71
N ALA A 136 5.09 -1.47 -12.00
CA ALA A 136 6.17 -2.22 -12.60
C ALA A 136 5.67 -3.20 -13.68
N GLU A 137 4.56 -3.91 -13.43
CA GLU A 137 3.92 -4.80 -14.41
C GLU A 137 3.51 -4.06 -15.68
N ILE A 138 2.93 -2.86 -15.55
CA ILE A 138 2.53 -2.02 -16.68
C ILE A 138 3.76 -1.56 -17.46
N GLU A 139 4.77 -1.02 -16.78
CA GLU A 139 6.00 -0.53 -17.43
C GLU A 139 6.75 -1.65 -18.14
N ALA A 140 6.92 -2.81 -17.50
CA ALA A 140 7.55 -3.99 -18.11
C ALA A 140 6.74 -4.49 -19.32
N GLY A 141 5.41 -4.54 -19.21
CA GLY A 141 4.52 -4.90 -20.31
C GLY A 141 4.65 -3.93 -21.51
N GLN A 142 4.74 -2.63 -21.25
CA GLN A 142 4.92 -1.61 -22.29
C GLN A 142 6.28 -1.73 -22.99
N ILE A 143 7.36 -1.91 -22.22
CA ILE A 143 8.71 -2.08 -22.77
C ILE A 143 8.76 -3.34 -23.64
N ARG A 144 8.21 -4.45 -23.15
CA ARG A 144 8.14 -5.71 -23.89
C ARG A 144 7.34 -5.58 -25.17
N ALA A 145 6.13 -5.04 -25.11
CA ALA A 145 5.28 -4.85 -26.29
C ALA A 145 5.96 -3.93 -27.32
N LYS A 146 6.63 -2.87 -26.88
CA LYS A 146 7.39 -1.98 -27.75
C LYS A 146 8.56 -2.73 -28.42
N ALA A 147 9.35 -3.48 -27.66
CA ALA A 147 10.45 -4.28 -28.18
C ALA A 147 9.97 -5.34 -29.19
N GLU A 148 8.89 -6.07 -28.89
CA GLU A 148 8.27 -7.04 -29.80
C GLU A 148 7.78 -6.37 -31.10
N THR A 149 7.20 -5.18 -31.01
CA THR A 149 6.70 -4.46 -32.20
C THR A 149 7.85 -3.96 -33.06
N GLU A 150 8.87 -3.33 -32.46
CA GLU A 150 10.06 -2.85 -33.17
C GLU A 150 10.83 -4.02 -33.81
N ALA A 151 10.96 -5.13 -33.10
CA ALA A 151 11.49 -6.39 -33.60
C ALA A 151 10.76 -6.90 -34.84
N ALA A 152 9.44 -7.03 -34.74
CA ALA A 152 8.61 -7.50 -35.83
C ALA A 152 8.70 -6.58 -37.05
N GLU A 153 8.75 -5.27 -36.83
CA GLU A 153 8.97 -4.30 -37.91
C GLU A 153 10.33 -4.45 -38.59
N ILE A 154 11.41 -4.62 -37.83
CA ILE A 154 12.75 -4.77 -38.40
C ILE A 154 12.85 -6.07 -39.19
N ILE A 155 12.35 -7.18 -38.64
CA ILE A 155 12.29 -8.48 -39.35
C ILE A 155 11.49 -8.33 -40.65
N LYS A 156 10.30 -7.73 -40.58
CA LYS A 156 9.46 -7.51 -41.77
C LYS A 156 10.15 -6.62 -42.81
N ARG A 157 10.87 -5.58 -42.39
CA ARG A 157 11.67 -4.73 -43.28
C ARG A 157 12.80 -5.54 -43.93
N ALA A 158 13.53 -6.34 -43.16
CA ALA A 158 14.61 -7.20 -43.65
C ALA A 158 14.08 -8.25 -44.65
N GLU A 159 12.95 -8.90 -44.36
CA GLU A 159 12.30 -9.84 -45.27
C GLU A 159 11.84 -9.19 -46.58
N LYS A 160 11.25 -7.99 -46.48
CA LYS A 160 10.84 -7.23 -47.67
C LYS A 160 12.04 -6.81 -48.52
N GLU A 161 13.13 -6.39 -47.88
CA GLU A 161 14.35 -6.00 -48.56
C GLU A 161 15.05 -7.21 -49.21
N ALA A 162 15.10 -8.35 -48.52
CA ALA A 162 15.56 -9.61 -49.08
C ALA A 162 14.73 -10.04 -50.31
N ALA A 163 13.40 -9.89 -50.24
CA ALA A 163 12.52 -10.16 -51.38
C ALA A 163 12.78 -9.19 -52.54
N ARG A 164 13.02 -7.90 -52.25
CA ARG A 164 13.37 -6.88 -53.24
C ARG A 164 14.68 -7.22 -53.95
N ILE A 165 15.72 -7.56 -53.20
CA ILE A 165 17.04 -7.95 -53.73
C ILE A 165 16.90 -9.21 -54.60
N ARG A 166 16.18 -10.24 -54.14
CA ARG A 166 15.93 -11.44 -54.95
C ARG A 166 15.20 -11.11 -56.26
N GLY A 167 14.20 -10.24 -56.18
CA GLY A 167 13.46 -9.76 -57.36
C GLY A 167 14.37 -9.03 -58.35
N SER A 168 15.17 -8.07 -57.88
CA SER A 168 16.10 -7.33 -58.74
C SER A 168 17.18 -8.23 -59.33
N VAL A 169 17.71 -9.17 -58.55
CA VAL A 169 18.69 -10.15 -59.05
C VAL A 169 18.09 -11.04 -60.13
N ALA A 170 16.86 -11.53 -59.93
CA ALA A 170 16.18 -12.33 -60.95
C ALA A 170 15.97 -11.54 -62.25
N THR A 171 15.60 -10.25 -62.17
CA THR A 171 15.44 -9.40 -63.36
C THR A 171 16.78 -9.08 -64.02
N GLU A 172 17.82 -8.75 -63.26
CA GLU A 172 19.16 -8.46 -63.80
C GLU A 172 19.78 -9.69 -64.45
N VAL A 173 19.70 -10.86 -63.81
CA VAL A 173 20.17 -12.13 -64.39
C VAL A 173 19.40 -12.45 -65.68
N ALA A 174 18.08 -12.23 -65.71
CA ALA A 174 17.29 -12.41 -66.93
C ALA A 174 17.67 -11.41 -68.03
N ALA A 175 17.92 -10.15 -67.67
CA ALA A 175 18.35 -9.10 -68.59
C ALA A 175 19.74 -9.40 -69.17
N ILE A 176 20.73 -9.72 -68.32
CA ILE A 176 22.07 -10.12 -68.76
C ILE A 176 22.00 -11.37 -69.64
N ARG A 177 21.23 -12.39 -69.26
CA ARG A 177 21.06 -13.60 -70.07
C ARG A 177 20.43 -13.30 -71.43
N THR A 178 19.45 -12.39 -71.48
CA THR A 178 18.79 -12.00 -72.73
C THR A 178 19.70 -11.16 -73.61
N LEU A 179 20.43 -10.20 -73.02
CA LEU A 179 21.45 -9.41 -73.71
C LEU A 179 22.55 -10.30 -74.25
N ALA A 180 23.09 -11.21 -73.43
CA ALA A 180 24.09 -12.18 -73.85
C ALA A 180 23.59 -13.03 -75.02
N LYS A 181 22.37 -13.59 -74.94
CA LYS A 181 21.76 -14.33 -76.06
C LYS A 181 21.62 -13.49 -77.32
N ARG A 182 21.24 -12.21 -77.20
CA ARG A 182 21.09 -11.30 -78.34
C ARG A 182 22.44 -10.92 -78.95
N GLU A 183 23.44 -10.65 -78.13
CA GLU A 183 24.79 -10.37 -78.60
C GLU A 183 25.40 -11.58 -79.29
N ILE A 184 25.20 -12.77 -78.72
CA ILE A 184 25.55 -14.06 -79.32
C ILE A 184 24.92 -14.20 -80.70
N ALA A 185 23.59 -14.07 -80.79
CA ALA A 185 22.88 -14.20 -82.06
C ALA A 185 23.31 -13.13 -83.08
N LYS A 186 23.62 -11.92 -82.63
CA LYS A 186 24.16 -10.85 -83.48
C LYS A 186 25.55 -11.22 -83.97
N THR A 187 26.44 -11.70 -83.10
CA THR A 187 27.78 -12.14 -83.52
C THR A 187 27.68 -13.31 -84.50
N GLU A 188 26.83 -14.30 -84.26
CA GLU A 188 26.57 -15.39 -85.20
C GLU A 188 26.08 -14.87 -86.56
N ALA A 189 25.12 -13.94 -86.58
CA ALA A 189 24.61 -13.36 -87.83
C ALA A 189 25.66 -12.51 -88.57
N ASP A 190 26.43 -11.68 -87.85
CA ASP A 190 27.53 -10.89 -88.40
C ASP A 190 28.63 -11.82 -88.97
N LEU A 191 28.91 -12.93 -88.29
CA LEU A 191 29.83 -13.96 -88.74
C LEU A 191 29.33 -14.61 -90.02
N VAL A 192 28.10 -15.14 -90.04
CA VAL A 192 27.47 -15.73 -91.24
C VAL A 192 27.49 -14.76 -92.42
N SER A 193 27.15 -13.49 -92.20
CA SER A 193 27.16 -12.46 -93.25
C SER A 193 28.56 -12.16 -93.78
N LYS A 194 29.56 -12.06 -92.89
CA LYS A 194 30.96 -11.87 -93.28
C LYS A 194 31.52 -13.07 -94.04
N TYR A 195 31.14 -14.29 -93.65
CA TYR A 195 31.50 -15.51 -94.39
C TYR A 195 30.88 -15.50 -95.78
N ALA A 196 29.56 -15.30 -95.89
CA ALA A 196 28.88 -15.26 -97.18
C ALA A 196 29.44 -14.16 -98.10
N ALA A 197 29.74 -12.97 -97.57
CA ALA A 197 30.34 -11.89 -98.35
C ALA A 197 31.75 -12.24 -98.83
N LYS A 198 32.60 -12.86 -98.01
CA LYS A 198 33.94 -13.28 -98.41
C LYS A 198 33.94 -14.45 -99.36
N GLU A 199 33.11 -15.46 -99.13
CA GLU A 199 32.93 -16.60 -100.04
C GLU A 199 32.54 -16.12 -101.44
N ASN A 200 31.57 -15.21 -101.51
CA ASN A 200 31.17 -14.57 -102.77
C ASN A 200 32.29 -13.72 -103.40
N LEU A 201 33.05 -12.95 -102.61
CA LEU A 201 34.15 -12.12 -103.11
C LEU A 201 35.29 -12.97 -103.68
N LEU A 202 35.63 -14.07 -103.00
CA LEU A 202 36.67 -15.00 -103.43
C LEU A 202 36.21 -15.85 -104.64
N LEU A 203 34.96 -16.28 -104.68
CA LEU A 203 34.35 -16.88 -105.87
C LEU A 203 34.39 -15.89 -107.05
N ALA A 204 34.02 -14.62 -106.83
CA ALA A 204 34.05 -13.60 -107.88
C ALA A 204 35.47 -13.27 -108.36
N GLU A 205 36.44 -13.17 -107.47
CA GLU A 205 37.85 -12.89 -107.81
C GLU A 205 38.47 -14.03 -108.62
N THR A 206 38.08 -15.27 -108.33
CA THR A 206 38.57 -16.47 -109.03
C THR A 206 37.80 -16.81 -110.31
N LEU A 207 36.53 -16.40 -110.45
CA LEU A 207 35.69 -16.61 -111.63
C LEU A 207 35.87 -15.56 -112.74
N THR A 208 36.81 -14.61 -112.59
CA THR A 208 37.12 -13.61 -113.63
C THR A 208 37.90 -14.17 -114.83
N GLY A 209 38.26 -15.45 -114.80
CA GLY A 209 38.71 -16.22 -115.96
C GLY A 209 38.00 -17.57 -116.00
N ALA A 210 37.70 -18.08 -117.19
CA ALA A 210 36.93 -19.31 -117.42
C ALA A 210 37.65 -20.63 -117.01
N GLU A 211 38.45 -20.62 -115.95
CA GLU A 211 39.25 -21.77 -115.49
C GLU A 211 38.69 -22.34 -114.16
N LEU A 212 38.66 -23.67 -114.06
CA LEU A 212 38.43 -24.37 -112.79
C LEU A 212 39.42 -23.83 -111.75
N LEU A 213 38.91 -23.44 -110.58
CA LEU A 213 39.70 -23.21 -109.38
C LEU A 213 40.72 -24.36 -109.20
N THR A 214 42.02 -24.02 -109.12
CA THR A 214 43.04 -25.03 -108.83
C THR A 214 42.91 -25.51 -107.39
N ASP A 215 43.18 -26.80 -107.11
CA ASP A 215 43.12 -27.37 -105.74
C ASP A 215 43.87 -26.54 -104.70
N LYS A 216 44.95 -25.86 -105.12
CA LYS A 216 45.75 -24.99 -104.26
C LYS A 216 45.01 -23.72 -103.84
N GLN A 217 44.21 -23.11 -104.72
CA GLN A 217 43.39 -21.94 -104.42
C GLN A 217 42.20 -22.31 -103.53
N VAL A 218 41.60 -23.48 -103.75
CA VAL A 218 40.55 -24.04 -102.87
C VAL A 218 41.10 -24.32 -101.47
N SER A 219 42.27 -24.95 -101.37
CA SER A 219 42.91 -25.22 -100.08
C SER A 219 43.31 -23.95 -99.32
N GLN A 220 43.82 -22.93 -100.02
CA GLN A 220 44.10 -21.62 -99.40
C GLN A 220 42.83 -20.93 -98.91
N LEU A 221 41.73 -21.08 -99.65
CA LEU A 221 40.42 -20.58 -99.29
C LEU A 221 39.85 -21.25 -98.04
N GLU A 222 39.89 -22.58 -98.01
CA GLU A 222 39.48 -23.38 -96.87
C GLU A 222 40.30 -23.05 -95.62
N ALA A 223 41.61 -22.85 -95.76
CA ALA A 223 42.48 -22.45 -94.65
C ALA A 223 42.10 -21.08 -94.07
N VAL A 224 41.87 -20.07 -94.92
CA VAL A 224 41.44 -18.73 -94.45
C VAL A 224 40.04 -18.77 -93.83
N ILE A 225 39.13 -19.58 -94.35
CA ILE A 225 37.79 -19.78 -93.75
C ILE A 225 37.92 -20.47 -92.38
N ALA A 226 38.76 -21.50 -92.27
CA ALA A 226 38.99 -22.22 -91.03
C ALA A 226 39.64 -21.33 -89.95
N GLU A 227 40.66 -20.57 -90.30
CA GLU A 227 41.31 -19.60 -89.39
C GLU A 227 40.30 -18.56 -88.89
N ARG A 228 39.45 -18.03 -89.77
CA ARG A 228 38.40 -17.08 -89.38
C ARG A 228 37.27 -17.71 -88.58
N ARG A 229 37.00 -19.02 -88.74
CA ARG A 229 36.08 -19.76 -87.85
C ARG A 229 36.66 -19.91 -86.45
N ALA A 230 37.94 -20.24 -86.34
CA ALA A 230 38.61 -20.32 -85.06
C ALA A 230 38.60 -18.96 -84.33
N GLU A 231 38.96 -17.86 -85.01
CA GLU A 231 38.91 -16.50 -84.42
C GLU A 231 37.50 -16.11 -83.96
N ALA A 232 36.47 -16.49 -84.72
CA ALA A 232 35.07 -16.19 -84.44
C ALA A 232 34.52 -16.98 -83.24
N GLU A 233 34.80 -18.28 -83.19
CA GLU A 233 34.46 -19.14 -82.06
C GLU A 233 35.18 -18.68 -80.79
N GLU A 234 36.43 -18.23 -80.89
CA GLU A 234 37.18 -17.68 -79.76
C GLU A 234 36.54 -16.39 -79.22
N GLN A 235 36.13 -15.47 -80.11
CA GLN A 235 35.41 -14.24 -79.72
C GLN A 235 34.05 -14.54 -79.08
N TYR A 236 33.32 -15.53 -79.61
CA TYR A 236 32.06 -16.00 -79.03
C TYR A 236 32.28 -16.56 -77.62
N LEU A 237 33.28 -17.43 -77.47
CA LEU A 237 33.61 -18.08 -76.21
C LEU A 237 34.01 -17.04 -75.16
N THR A 238 34.83 -16.05 -75.53
CA THR A 238 35.24 -14.97 -74.60
C THR A 238 34.04 -14.13 -74.15
N LYS A 239 33.15 -13.72 -75.06
CA LYS A 239 31.94 -12.98 -74.68
C LYS A 239 31.01 -13.79 -73.79
N HIS A 240 30.84 -15.08 -74.08
CA HIS A 240 30.05 -15.98 -73.25
C HIS A 240 30.65 -16.10 -71.84
N GLN A 241 31.97 -16.33 -71.74
CA GLN A 241 32.68 -16.39 -70.47
C GLN A 241 32.57 -15.07 -69.68
N GLN A 242 32.68 -13.91 -70.34
CA GLN A 242 32.49 -12.61 -69.70
C GLN A 242 31.07 -12.43 -69.13
N ALA A 243 30.04 -12.83 -69.88
CA ALA A 243 28.66 -12.77 -69.41
C ALA A 243 28.40 -13.71 -68.22
N VAL A 244 28.95 -14.93 -68.26
CA VAL A 244 28.87 -15.88 -67.14
C VAL A 244 29.55 -15.30 -65.90
N ALA A 245 30.79 -14.82 -66.04
CA ALA A 245 31.56 -14.24 -64.94
C ALA A 245 30.83 -13.03 -64.30
N ALA A 246 30.24 -12.15 -65.12
CA ALA A 246 29.46 -11.02 -64.62
C ALA A 246 28.22 -11.48 -63.83
N THR A 247 27.50 -12.50 -64.30
CA THR A 247 26.35 -13.05 -63.55
C THR A 247 26.74 -13.75 -62.27
N GLU A 248 27.85 -14.49 -62.26
CA GLU A 248 28.37 -15.16 -61.07
C GLU A 248 28.81 -14.15 -60.01
N GLN A 249 29.48 -13.07 -60.42
CA GLN A 249 29.88 -12.00 -59.51
C GLN A 249 28.66 -11.31 -58.88
N TYR A 250 27.62 -11.03 -59.68
CA TYR A 250 26.39 -10.41 -59.16
C TYR A 250 25.63 -11.34 -58.21
N LEU A 251 25.52 -12.63 -58.56
CA LEU A 251 24.93 -13.64 -57.70
C LEU A 251 25.70 -13.77 -56.38
N ALA A 252 27.03 -13.81 -56.43
CA ALA A 252 27.88 -13.88 -55.25
C ALA A 252 27.65 -12.68 -54.33
N SER A 253 27.64 -11.46 -54.86
CA SER A 253 27.34 -10.24 -54.08
C SER A 253 25.96 -10.33 -53.42
N ALA A 254 24.93 -10.67 -54.18
CA ALA A 254 23.57 -10.75 -53.64
C ALA A 254 23.41 -11.87 -52.59
N THR A 255 24.11 -12.99 -52.74
CA THR A 255 24.12 -14.05 -51.72
C THR A 255 24.81 -13.60 -50.45
N SER A 256 25.87 -12.81 -50.56
CA SER A 256 26.55 -12.20 -49.40
C SER A 256 25.61 -11.23 -48.67
N ASP A 257 24.95 -10.33 -49.39
CA ASP A 257 24.01 -9.35 -48.81
C ASP A 257 22.84 -10.05 -48.11
N LEU A 258 22.30 -11.12 -48.72
CA LEU A 258 21.25 -11.93 -48.11
C LEU A 258 21.73 -12.62 -46.82
N GLN A 259 22.95 -13.17 -46.81
CA GLN A 259 23.52 -13.79 -45.61
C GLN A 259 23.69 -12.77 -44.50
N GLU A 260 24.21 -11.58 -44.80
CA GLU A 260 24.37 -10.50 -43.82
C GLU A 260 23.01 -10.05 -43.24
N LEU A 261 21.99 -9.86 -44.09
CA LEU A 261 20.64 -9.54 -43.63
C LEU A 261 20.03 -10.64 -42.75
N THR A 262 20.25 -11.91 -43.09
CA THR A 262 19.76 -13.01 -42.25
C THR A 262 20.49 -13.08 -40.91
N GLN A 263 21.79 -12.81 -40.88
CA GLN A 263 22.58 -12.80 -39.66
C GLN A 263 22.20 -11.64 -38.74
N THR A 264 22.02 -10.44 -39.30
CA THR A 264 21.56 -9.26 -38.55
C THR A 264 20.16 -9.49 -37.97
N ALA A 265 19.24 -10.08 -38.73
CA ALA A 265 17.93 -10.46 -38.23
C ALA A 265 18.00 -11.50 -37.09
N ALA A 266 18.91 -12.48 -37.19
CA ALA A 266 19.14 -13.47 -36.13
C ALA A 266 19.73 -12.83 -34.86
N ASN A 267 20.72 -11.94 -35.01
CA ASN A 267 21.34 -11.23 -33.89
C ASN A 267 20.32 -10.35 -33.17
N LEU A 268 19.48 -9.61 -33.91
CA LEU A 268 18.41 -8.81 -33.33
C LEU A 268 17.43 -9.66 -32.54
N ARG A 269 17.01 -10.82 -33.07
CA ARG A 269 16.13 -11.76 -32.35
C ARG A 269 16.75 -12.20 -31.01
N PHE A 270 18.03 -12.51 -31.01
CA PHE A 270 18.74 -12.86 -29.78
C PHE A 270 18.79 -11.68 -28.80
N GLU A 271 19.09 -10.47 -29.27
CA GLU A 271 19.10 -9.26 -28.43
C GLU A 271 17.72 -8.99 -27.79
N ILE A 272 16.63 -9.18 -28.54
CA ILE A 272 15.27 -9.07 -28.02
C ILE A 272 15.00 -10.12 -26.94
N GLU A 273 15.37 -11.38 -27.16
CA GLU A 273 15.21 -12.45 -26.17
C GLU A 273 16.00 -12.14 -24.89
N THR A 274 17.21 -11.58 -25.02
CA THR A 274 17.99 -11.14 -23.86
C THR A 274 17.33 -9.96 -23.13
N LEU A 275 16.79 -8.98 -23.86
CA LEU A 275 16.05 -7.86 -23.28
C LEU A 275 14.77 -8.32 -22.57
N GLU A 276 14.06 -9.31 -23.12
CA GLU A 276 12.89 -9.92 -22.47
C GLU A 276 13.28 -10.64 -21.18
N LEU A 277 14.39 -11.38 -21.18
CA LEU A 277 14.92 -12.03 -19.99
C LEU A 277 15.30 -10.99 -18.91
N GLU A 278 16.04 -9.94 -19.29
CA GLU A 278 16.42 -8.84 -18.40
C GLU A 278 15.20 -8.11 -17.85
N ALA A 279 14.20 -7.82 -18.69
CA ALA A 279 12.93 -7.22 -18.26
C ALA A 279 12.19 -8.13 -17.26
N SER A 280 12.13 -9.44 -17.52
CA SER A 280 11.54 -10.40 -16.58
C SER A 280 12.33 -10.46 -15.26
N MET A 281 13.66 -10.45 -15.30
CA MET A 281 14.50 -10.47 -14.10
C MET A 281 14.36 -9.19 -13.26
N THR A 282 14.37 -8.03 -13.90
CA THR A 282 14.17 -6.74 -13.24
C THR A 282 12.77 -6.65 -12.64
N GLN A 283 11.74 -7.13 -13.36
CA GLN A 283 10.38 -7.23 -12.86
C GLN A 283 10.31 -8.10 -11.59
N ARG A 284 10.90 -9.30 -11.62
CA ARG A 284 10.97 -10.18 -10.43
C ARG A 284 11.68 -9.49 -9.27
N ARG A 285 12.78 -8.79 -9.54
CA ARG A 285 13.54 -8.04 -8.52
C ARG A 285 12.69 -6.93 -7.89
N ILE A 286 11.98 -6.14 -8.69
CA ILE A 286 11.10 -5.06 -8.19
C ILE A 286 9.95 -5.63 -7.36
N ILE A 287 9.33 -6.73 -7.81
CA ILE A 287 8.27 -7.41 -7.05
C ILE A 287 8.81 -7.91 -5.71
N GLN A 288 10.00 -8.53 -5.72
CA GLN A 288 10.62 -9.03 -4.49
C GLN A 288 10.96 -7.87 -3.54
N GLU A 289 11.60 -6.80 -4.02
CA GLU A 289 11.89 -5.62 -3.20
C GLU A 289 10.63 -4.96 -2.64
N ALA A 290 9.53 -4.94 -3.40
CA ALA A 290 8.25 -4.40 -2.93
C ALA A 290 7.63 -5.28 -1.84
N ARG A 291 7.75 -6.61 -1.95
CA ARG A 291 7.32 -7.57 -0.91
C ARG A 291 8.18 -7.45 0.34
N ASP A 292 9.50 -7.46 0.20
CA ASP A 292 10.43 -7.34 1.34
C ASP A 292 10.20 -6.03 2.11
N LYS A 293 9.93 -4.93 1.41
CA LYS A 293 9.57 -3.64 2.04
C LYS A 293 8.21 -3.70 2.73
N ALA A 294 7.22 -4.38 2.15
CA ALA A 294 5.92 -4.56 2.78
C ALA A 294 6.04 -5.40 4.06
N ASP A 295 6.79 -6.50 4.01
CA ASP A 295 7.02 -7.39 5.14
C ASP A 295 7.80 -6.67 6.26
N ALA A 296 8.82 -5.88 5.90
CA ALA A 296 9.55 -5.05 6.85
C ALA A 296 8.64 -4.01 7.55
N LEU A 297 7.72 -3.39 6.82
CA LEU A 297 6.73 -2.45 7.40
C LEU A 297 5.75 -3.17 8.34
N VAL A 298 5.29 -4.37 7.97
CA VAL A 298 4.42 -5.19 8.82
C VAL A 298 5.15 -5.56 10.12
N LEU A 299 6.40 -6.00 10.02
CA LEU A 299 7.22 -6.35 11.18
C LEU A 299 7.47 -5.13 12.08
N ALA A 300 7.81 -3.97 11.50
CA ALA A 300 8.00 -2.74 12.26
C ALA A 300 6.71 -2.33 13.00
N ALA A 301 5.56 -2.39 12.32
CA ALA A 301 4.26 -2.11 12.92
C ALA A 301 3.91 -3.12 14.04
N GLU A 302 4.29 -4.39 13.88
CA GLU A 302 4.07 -5.41 14.91
C GLU A 302 4.94 -5.17 16.15
N ILE A 303 6.20 -4.77 15.96
CA ILE A 303 7.11 -4.41 17.07
C ILE A 303 6.56 -3.20 17.82
N GLU A 304 6.21 -2.13 17.11
CA GLU A 304 5.67 -0.90 17.71
C GLU A 304 4.35 -1.18 18.46
N SER A 305 3.44 -1.95 17.86
CA SER A 305 2.19 -2.35 18.50
C SER A 305 2.43 -3.17 19.77
N ARG A 306 3.37 -4.13 19.74
CA ARG A 306 3.73 -4.92 20.93
C ARG A 306 4.36 -4.08 22.03
N GLU A 307 5.23 -3.14 21.69
CA GLU A 307 5.85 -2.22 22.66
C GLU A 307 4.80 -1.31 23.32
N LEU A 308 3.88 -0.78 22.53
CA LEU A 308 2.80 0.08 22.99
C LEU A 308 1.82 -0.68 23.89
N VAL A 309 1.44 -1.91 23.52
CA VAL A 309 0.61 -2.79 24.38
C VAL A 309 1.37 -3.19 25.65
N GLY A 310 2.67 -3.49 25.55
CA GLY A 310 3.52 -3.83 26.68
C GLY A 310 3.61 -2.69 27.70
N SER A 311 3.93 -1.49 27.23
CA SER A 311 4.02 -0.29 28.09
C SER A 311 2.68 0.09 28.73
N ALA A 312 1.57 -0.05 27.99
CA ALA A 312 0.22 0.14 28.55
C ALA A 312 -0.09 -0.89 29.65
N GLY A 313 0.26 -2.16 29.41
CA GLY A 313 0.09 -3.23 30.39
C GLY A 313 0.92 -3.02 31.66
N GLU A 314 2.15 -2.53 31.54
CA GLU A 314 3.00 -2.18 32.69
C GLU A 314 2.43 -1.00 33.49
N ARG A 315 1.97 0.06 32.81
CA ARG A 315 1.31 1.20 33.47
C ARG A 315 0.05 0.78 34.22
N ALA A 316 -0.80 -0.03 33.59
CA ALA A 316 -2.01 -0.55 34.22
C ALA A 316 -1.69 -1.40 35.47
N LYS A 317 -0.65 -2.25 35.40
CA LYS A 317 -0.19 -3.03 36.56
C LYS A 317 0.34 -2.12 37.67
N ALA A 318 1.14 -1.10 37.35
CA ALA A 318 1.69 -0.16 38.33
C ALA A 318 0.60 0.65 39.02
N LEU A 319 -0.39 1.15 38.27
CA LEU A 319 -1.55 1.86 38.82
C LEU A 319 -2.37 0.96 39.75
N LYS A 320 -2.63 -0.28 39.33
CA LYS A 320 -3.32 -1.27 40.16
C LYS A 320 -2.57 -1.55 41.46
N ALA A 321 -1.26 -1.81 41.38
CA ALA A 321 -0.43 -2.06 42.56
C ALA A 321 -0.43 -0.86 43.52
N SER A 322 -0.32 0.36 43.00
CA SER A 322 -0.38 1.58 43.82
C SER A 322 -1.76 1.78 44.46
N ALA A 323 -2.85 1.43 43.77
CA ALA A 323 -4.20 1.50 44.32
C ALA A 323 -4.42 0.43 45.41
N GLU A 324 -3.90 -0.78 45.23
CA GLU A 324 -3.94 -1.85 46.23
C GLU A 324 -3.11 -1.50 47.48
N GLU A 325 -1.91 -0.94 47.31
CA GLU A 325 -1.06 -0.50 48.41
C GLU A 325 -1.74 0.60 49.25
N LYS A 326 -2.30 1.62 48.59
CA LYS A 326 -3.06 2.69 49.27
C LYS A 326 -4.26 2.14 50.03
N LEU A 327 -4.96 1.16 49.44
CA LEU A 327 -6.11 0.52 50.09
C LEU A 327 -5.67 -0.22 51.36
N VAL A 328 -4.58 -0.98 51.31
CA VAL A 328 -4.03 -1.70 52.47
C VAL A 328 -3.60 -0.73 53.58
N ILE A 329 -2.95 0.39 53.22
CA ILE A 329 -2.57 1.43 54.19
C ILE A 329 -3.82 2.00 54.89
N LEU A 330 -4.86 2.35 54.12
CA LEU A 330 -6.09 2.92 54.67
C LEU A 330 -6.86 1.90 55.54
N GLN A 331 -6.88 0.62 55.14
CA GLN A 331 -7.46 -0.46 55.94
C GLN A 331 -6.71 -0.66 57.27
N ASN A 332 -5.38 -0.65 57.24
CA ASN A 332 -4.57 -0.76 58.44
C ASN A 332 -4.76 0.45 59.37
N GLN A 333 -4.88 1.66 58.81
CA GLN A 333 -5.19 2.87 59.57
C GLN A 333 -6.58 2.80 60.21
N ALA A 334 -7.60 2.34 59.46
CA ALA A 334 -8.95 2.14 59.99
C ALA A 334 -8.98 1.10 61.12
N ALA A 335 -8.31 -0.04 60.95
CA ALA A 335 -8.22 -1.08 61.96
C ALA A 335 -7.45 -0.63 63.22
N ALA A 336 -6.38 0.14 63.06
CA ALA A 336 -5.62 0.71 64.17
C ALA A 336 -6.46 1.73 64.96
N VAL A 337 -7.23 2.58 64.25
CA VAL A 337 -8.20 3.49 64.87
C VAL A 337 -9.25 2.68 65.61
N GLU A 338 -9.84 1.65 65.00
CA GLU A 338 -10.85 0.82 65.64
C GLU A 338 -10.34 0.15 66.94
N LEU A 339 -9.13 -0.42 66.92
CA LEU A 339 -8.51 -1.01 68.10
C LEU A 339 -8.24 0.05 69.19
N TYR A 340 -7.76 1.24 68.80
CA TYR A 340 -7.55 2.34 69.74
C TYR A 340 -8.88 2.81 70.38
N LEU A 341 -9.95 2.87 69.59
CA LEU A 341 -11.30 3.19 70.07
C LEU A 341 -11.85 2.11 71.01
N GLN A 342 -11.60 0.83 70.73
CA GLN A 342 -11.97 -0.27 71.62
C GLN A 342 -11.23 -0.20 72.96
N ASN A 343 -9.92 0.06 72.94
CA ASN A 343 -9.11 0.24 74.15
C ASN A 343 -9.54 1.46 74.98
N LEU A 344 -9.86 2.58 74.32
CA LEU A 344 -10.41 3.75 75.01
C LEU A 344 -11.78 3.46 75.63
N ARG A 345 -12.62 2.70 74.92
CA ARG A 345 -13.93 2.28 75.44
C ARG A 345 -13.80 1.37 76.66
N SER A 346 -12.86 0.41 76.65
CA SER A 346 -12.61 -0.46 77.79
C SER A 346 -12.06 0.33 78.99
N LEU A 347 -11.11 1.24 78.78
CA LEU A 347 -10.58 2.13 79.82
C LEU A 347 -11.65 3.02 80.45
N VAL A 348 -12.54 3.58 79.64
CA VAL A 348 -13.66 4.40 80.14
C VAL A 348 -14.65 3.56 80.93
N THR A 349 -14.94 2.33 80.50
CA THR A 349 -15.86 1.43 81.21
C THR A 349 -15.25 0.84 82.49
N GLU A 350 -13.97 0.50 82.49
CA GLU A 350 -13.23 0.00 83.65
C GLU A 350 -13.04 1.10 84.72
N GLY A 351 -12.69 2.32 84.31
CA GLY A 351 -12.62 3.47 85.23
C GLY A 351 -13.98 3.92 85.79
N LEU A 352 -15.10 3.53 85.15
CA LEU A 352 -16.45 3.69 85.69
C LEU A 352 -16.79 2.59 86.72
N LEU A 353 -16.38 1.35 86.49
CA LEU A 353 -16.66 0.20 87.35
C LEU A 353 -15.86 0.21 88.66
N ASP A 354 -14.60 0.65 88.64
CA ASP A 354 -13.70 0.61 89.81
C ASP A 354 -14.11 1.56 90.94
N ARG A 355 -14.96 2.57 90.66
CA ARG A 355 -15.42 3.55 91.65
C ARG A 355 -16.84 3.34 92.18
N ASP A 356 -17.65 2.53 91.51
CA ASP A 356 -18.92 2.08 92.10
C ASP A 356 -18.67 1.16 93.32
N VAL A 357 -17.48 0.55 93.40
CA VAL A 357 -17.04 -0.26 94.56
C VAL A 357 -16.58 0.63 95.74
N ASP A 358 -15.96 1.78 95.47
CA ASP A 358 -15.51 2.73 96.50
C ASP A 358 -16.64 3.65 97.01
N GLY A 359 -17.68 3.88 96.21
CA GLY A 359 -18.87 4.63 96.62
C GLY A 359 -19.80 3.87 97.58
N ALA A 360 -19.62 2.55 97.72
CA ALA A 360 -20.44 1.70 98.59
C ALA A 360 -19.86 1.48 100.01
N LYS A 361 -18.75 2.16 100.36
CA LYS A 361 -18.05 1.98 101.64
C LYS A 361 -17.95 3.21 102.55
N ASN A 362 -18.72 4.28 102.32
CA ASN A 362 -18.88 5.36 103.29
C ASN A 362 -20.35 5.67 103.56
#